data_AF-A0A9Q9D7L8-F1
#
_entry.id   AF-A0A9Q9D7L8-F1
#
_cell.length_a   1.000
_cell.length_b   1.000
_cell.length_c   1.000
_cell.angle_alpha   90.00
_cell.angle_beta   90.00
_cell.angle_gamma   90.00
#
_symmetry.space_group_name_H-M   'P 1'
#
loop_
_entity.id
_entity.type
_entity.pdbx_description
1 polymer ?
#
loop_
_entity_poly.entity_id
_entity_poly.type
_entity_poly.pdbx_seq_one_letter_code
_entity_poly.pdbx_strand_id
1 'polypeptide(L)'
;MKKNRTKQLMVAAMLALSVVATPIKGVFAADNISDKTANVTINKRVWTDQTPPMKQNTGEEMTDFGGEPLNGAEFTVYDVTDKYYELAKGSDAKTASEAIQADATTSVPSYAKVINSQVTSGQGQAHFNNLGIKNTSNRYNVYLFLETKTPNNVTITKKSAPIVLAMPIYKMDAKQEFTDELNTDIQLYPKNETATDKKEFTNVGSFDQVKGGDQTFANVTTGDILNYKLTVNIPANIGDASAVTSFKIHDKPSVGLALKGKTVKVGDLKEGDDYTIAYANGGFTIDLKLTSDKVKALAGQALVLNYDMQLTAEVNPDELQNNKASVQINNAPEQEITPPMPVGTGGYKFIKKDAQTGKTLAGAEFVIADKTQQHFAQFASQKNSKGEYIFEA
;
A
#
# COMPACT_ATOMS: atom_id res chain seq x y z
N MET A 1 24.40 -13.03 32.99
CA MET A 1 24.58 -12.24 31.74
C MET A 1 24.48 -13.16 30.53
N LYS A 2 23.28 -13.34 29.96
CA LYS A 2 23.10 -14.05 28.69
C LYS A 2 22.76 -13.00 27.63
N LYS A 3 23.73 -12.72 26.76
CA LYS A 3 23.59 -11.81 25.63
C LYS A 3 22.71 -12.50 24.59
N ASN A 4 21.43 -12.17 24.55
CA ASN A 4 20.56 -12.55 23.44
C ASN A 4 21.06 -11.82 22.20
N ARG A 5 21.75 -12.55 21.30
CA ARG A 5 21.99 -12.09 19.94
C ARG A 5 20.65 -12.15 19.22
N THR A 6 19.98 -11.01 19.17
CA THR A 6 18.88 -10.76 18.24
C THR A 6 19.41 -11.08 16.84
N LYS A 7 18.95 -12.18 16.26
CA LYS A 7 19.15 -12.44 14.84
C LYS A 7 18.40 -11.33 14.12
N GLN A 8 19.12 -10.32 13.63
CA GLN A 8 18.61 -9.48 12.57
C GLN A 8 18.23 -10.44 11.44
N LEU A 9 16.92 -10.59 11.21
CA LEU A 9 16.43 -11.11 9.94
C LEU A 9 16.93 -10.13 8.89
N MET A 10 18.09 -10.42 8.29
CA MET A 10 18.37 -9.93 6.95
C MET A 10 17.28 -10.55 6.08
N VAL A 11 16.29 -9.76 5.71
CA VAL A 11 15.45 -10.07 4.55
C VAL A 11 16.38 -9.95 3.34
N ALA A 12 17.12 -11.03 3.09
CA ALA A 12 17.78 -11.27 1.83
C ALA A 12 16.66 -11.52 0.81
N ALA A 13 16.06 -10.45 0.30
CA ALA A 13 15.31 -10.50 -0.95
C ALA A 13 16.34 -10.78 -2.05
N MET A 14 16.66 -12.06 -2.24
CA MET A 14 17.44 -12.54 -3.38
C MET A 14 16.71 -12.10 -4.65
N LEU A 15 17.25 -11.05 -5.27
CA LEU A 15 16.94 -10.62 -6.63
C LEU A 15 17.22 -11.83 -7.54
N ALA A 16 16.16 -12.49 -8.03
CA ALA A 16 16.29 -13.34 -9.21
C ALA A 16 16.81 -12.42 -10.32
N LEU A 17 18.09 -12.56 -10.66
CA LEU A 17 18.82 -11.72 -11.60
C LEU A 17 17.93 -11.30 -12.78
N SER A 18 17.49 -10.03 -12.81
CA SER A 18 16.85 -9.42 -13.96
C SER A 18 17.90 -8.88 -14.95
N VAL A 19 19.00 -9.62 -15.08
CA VAL A 19 20.02 -9.41 -16.09
C VAL A 19 19.69 -10.33 -17.24
N VAL A 20 19.29 -9.76 -18.38
CA VAL A 20 19.28 -10.50 -19.65
C VAL A 20 20.59 -10.12 -20.34
N ALA A 21 21.63 -10.90 -20.07
CA ALA A 21 22.94 -10.75 -20.70
C ALA A 21 23.22 -12.01 -21.52
N THR A 22 23.42 -11.83 -22.82
CA THR A 22 23.97 -12.87 -23.68
C THR A 22 25.50 -12.85 -23.48
N PRO A 23 26.17 -14.00 -23.36
CA PRO A 23 27.62 -14.02 -23.41
C PRO A 23 28.03 -13.47 -24.77
N ILE A 24 28.81 -12.38 -24.78
CA ILE A 24 29.44 -11.87 -26.00
C ILE A 24 30.45 -12.96 -26.43
N LYS A 25 30.00 -13.94 -27.21
CA LYS A 25 30.88 -14.90 -27.85
C LYS A 25 31.81 -14.10 -28.74
N GLY A 26 33.08 -14.05 -28.35
CA GLY A 26 34.11 -13.43 -29.16
C GLY A 26 34.10 -14.04 -30.56
N VAL A 27 34.06 -13.18 -31.57
CA VAL A 27 34.23 -13.51 -32.98
C VAL A 27 33.08 -14.34 -33.57
N PHE A 28 31.94 -13.70 -33.81
CA PHE A 28 31.21 -14.00 -35.04
C PHE A 28 31.79 -13.14 -36.16
N ALA A 29 32.30 -13.83 -37.18
CA ALA A 29 32.74 -13.22 -38.42
C ALA A 29 31.54 -12.48 -39.05
N ALA A 30 31.67 -11.15 -39.17
CA ALA A 30 30.65 -10.26 -39.71
C ALA A 30 29.24 -10.44 -39.09
N ASP A 31 29.01 -9.82 -37.92
CA ASP A 31 27.68 -9.55 -37.38
C ASP A 31 26.87 -8.70 -38.39
N ASN A 32 26.32 -9.34 -39.42
CA ASN A 32 25.33 -8.76 -40.32
C ASN A 32 23.96 -8.79 -39.63
N ILE A 33 23.85 -8.15 -38.46
CA ILE A 33 22.55 -7.83 -37.88
C ILE A 33 21.92 -6.79 -38.80
N SER A 34 20.98 -7.23 -39.63
CA SER A 34 20.24 -6.35 -40.56
C SER A 34 19.36 -5.35 -39.80
N ASP A 35 18.84 -5.79 -38.66
CA ASP A 35 18.00 -4.97 -37.80
C ASP A 35 18.84 -3.98 -37.01
N LYS A 36 18.46 -2.71 -37.07
CA LYS A 36 19.16 -1.65 -36.34
C LYS A 36 18.55 -1.36 -34.98
N THR A 37 17.34 -1.86 -34.75
CA THR A 37 16.52 -1.54 -33.58
C THR A 37 15.75 -2.74 -33.08
N ALA A 38 15.38 -2.73 -31.81
CA ALA A 38 14.43 -3.65 -31.20
C ALA A 38 13.33 -2.87 -30.45
N ASN A 39 12.18 -3.50 -30.27
CA ASN A 39 11.12 -3.03 -29.39
C ASN A 39 11.23 -3.75 -28.04
N VAL A 40 10.88 -3.05 -26.97
CA VAL A 40 10.81 -3.62 -25.63
C VAL A 40 9.43 -3.34 -25.04
N THR A 41 8.73 -4.39 -24.63
CA THR A 41 7.46 -4.29 -23.91
C THR A 41 7.67 -4.67 -22.45
N ILE A 42 7.36 -3.72 -21.55
CA ILE A 42 7.24 -3.96 -20.12
C ILE A 42 5.86 -4.54 -19.85
N ASN A 43 5.79 -5.70 -19.23
CA ASN A 43 4.58 -6.40 -18.77
C ASN A 43 4.54 -6.38 -17.24
N LYS A 44 4.07 -5.28 -16.66
CA LYS A 44 4.16 -5.01 -15.22
C LYS A 44 3.20 -5.88 -14.42
N ARG A 45 3.74 -6.56 -13.41
CA ARG A 45 2.98 -7.45 -12.52
C ARG A 45 3.04 -7.00 -11.07
N VAL A 46 1.99 -7.29 -10.30
CA VAL A 46 1.89 -7.04 -8.86
C VAL A 46 1.39 -8.28 -8.11
N TRP A 47 1.92 -8.50 -6.90
CA TRP A 47 1.49 -9.54 -5.97
C TRP A 47 1.02 -8.90 -4.66
N THR A 48 -0.15 -9.31 -4.19
CA THR A 48 -0.75 -8.83 -2.93
C THR A 48 -0.50 -9.82 -1.80
N ASP A 49 0.06 -9.35 -0.68
CA ASP A 49 0.28 -10.14 0.54
C ASP A 49 1.10 -11.41 0.34
N GLN A 50 1.92 -11.46 -0.71
CA GLN A 50 2.74 -12.62 -1.05
C GLN A 50 4.03 -12.20 -1.75
N THR A 51 5.10 -12.93 -1.49
CA THR A 51 6.37 -12.72 -2.16
C THR A 51 6.28 -13.21 -3.61
N PRO A 52 6.66 -12.39 -4.61
CA PRO A 52 6.65 -12.78 -6.01
C PRO A 52 7.58 -13.98 -6.24
N PRO A 53 7.18 -14.93 -7.09
CA PRO A 53 8.03 -16.06 -7.41
C PRO A 53 9.30 -15.60 -8.14
N MET A 54 10.40 -16.30 -7.88
CA MET A 54 11.63 -16.12 -8.65
C MET A 54 11.43 -16.71 -10.06
N LYS A 55 11.03 -15.84 -10.99
CA LYS A 55 10.95 -16.14 -12.43
C LYS A 55 11.83 -15.16 -13.20
N GLN A 56 12.77 -15.71 -13.96
CA GLN A 56 13.69 -14.94 -14.80
C GLN A 56 12.95 -14.44 -16.06
N ASN A 57 13.34 -13.27 -16.55
CA ASN A 57 12.90 -12.80 -17.86
C ASN A 57 13.66 -13.56 -18.96
N THR A 58 12.95 -14.21 -19.87
CA THR A 58 13.54 -14.86 -21.03
C THR A 58 13.76 -13.89 -22.19
N GLY A 59 13.06 -12.75 -22.17
CA GLY A 59 12.98 -11.82 -23.30
C GLY A 59 11.83 -12.16 -24.25
N GLU A 60 11.12 -13.26 -24.05
CA GLU A 60 9.97 -13.68 -24.86
C GLU A 60 8.67 -13.60 -24.04
N GLU A 61 7.52 -13.71 -24.71
CA GLU A 61 6.24 -13.68 -24.03
C GLU A 61 6.08 -14.89 -23.08
N MET A 62 5.70 -14.62 -21.83
CA MET A 62 5.48 -15.59 -20.78
C MET A 62 4.01 -15.53 -20.33
N THR A 63 3.19 -16.45 -20.83
CA THR A 63 1.73 -16.47 -20.59
C THR A 63 1.36 -16.91 -19.16
N ASP A 64 2.24 -17.64 -18.47
CA ASP A 64 2.03 -18.18 -17.13
C ASP A 64 2.84 -17.45 -16.05
N PHE A 65 3.31 -16.23 -16.32
CA PHE A 65 4.20 -15.50 -15.40
C PHE A 65 3.60 -15.31 -14.00
N GLY A 66 2.28 -15.13 -13.93
CA GLY A 66 1.52 -14.88 -12.71
C GLY A 66 1.54 -13.40 -12.29
N GLY A 67 0.85 -13.11 -11.18
CA GLY A 67 0.64 -11.75 -10.70
C GLY A 67 -0.38 -10.99 -11.54
N GLU A 68 -1.03 -10.00 -10.93
CA GLU A 68 -2.02 -9.19 -11.62
C GLU A 68 -1.33 -8.11 -12.47
N PRO A 69 -1.87 -7.78 -13.65
CA PRO A 69 -1.44 -6.60 -14.40
C PRO A 69 -1.50 -5.33 -13.56
N LEU A 70 -0.43 -4.52 -13.57
CA LEU A 70 -0.37 -3.25 -12.85
C LEU A 70 -0.30 -2.07 -13.81
N ASN A 71 -1.34 -1.25 -13.83
CA ASN A 71 -1.40 0.00 -14.60
C ASN A 71 -0.94 1.20 -13.76
N GLY A 72 -0.56 2.29 -14.44
CA GLY A 72 -0.15 3.54 -13.81
C GLY A 72 1.28 3.61 -13.27
N ALA A 73 2.08 2.55 -13.41
CA ALA A 73 3.52 2.61 -13.14
C ALA A 73 4.27 3.29 -14.30
N GLU A 74 5.18 4.21 -14.01
CA GLU A 74 6.03 4.88 -15.01
C GLU A 74 7.40 4.19 -15.05
N PHE A 75 7.82 3.79 -16.25
CA PHE A 75 9.17 3.31 -16.52
C PHE A 75 9.92 4.34 -17.33
N THR A 76 11.17 4.59 -16.96
CA THR A 76 12.10 5.37 -17.77
C THR A 76 13.22 4.44 -18.24
N VAL A 77 13.52 4.51 -19.54
CA VAL A 77 14.66 3.82 -20.13
C VAL A 77 15.83 4.78 -20.28
N TYR A 78 17.01 4.33 -19.85
CA TYR A 78 18.25 5.09 -19.86
C TYR A 78 19.31 4.36 -20.69
N ASP A 79 20.17 5.13 -21.36
CA ASP A 79 21.43 4.64 -21.91
C ASP A 79 22.49 4.59 -20.80
N VAL A 80 23.02 3.40 -20.56
CA VAL A 80 24.11 3.13 -19.59
C VAL A 80 25.32 2.48 -20.27
N THR A 81 25.39 2.54 -21.60
CA THR A 81 26.37 1.83 -22.42
C THR A 81 27.79 2.17 -22.02
N ASP A 82 28.13 3.46 -21.87
CA ASP A 82 29.48 3.88 -21.49
C ASP A 82 29.94 3.27 -20.17
N LYS A 83 29.08 3.29 -19.15
CA LYS A 83 29.38 2.73 -17.84
C LYS A 83 29.51 1.21 -17.88
N TYR A 84 28.64 0.54 -18.64
CA TYR A 84 28.72 -0.91 -18.81
C TYR A 84 30.07 -1.36 -19.37
N TYR A 85 30.55 -0.74 -20.45
CA TYR A 85 31.85 -1.09 -21.04
C TYR A 85 33.04 -0.67 -20.17
N GLU A 86 32.90 0.35 -19.32
CA GLU A 86 33.91 0.68 -18.32
C GLU A 86 34.06 -0.47 -17.31
N LEU A 87 32.94 -0.96 -16.76
CA LEU A 87 32.91 -2.02 -15.77
C LEU A 87 33.33 -3.38 -16.35
N ALA A 88 32.84 -3.72 -17.55
CA ALA A 88 33.13 -4.98 -18.23
C ALA A 88 34.61 -5.17 -18.64
N LYS A 89 35.44 -4.12 -18.61
CA LYS A 89 36.89 -4.26 -18.78
C LYS A 89 37.57 -5.01 -17.62
N GLY A 90 36.95 -4.99 -16.44
CA GLY A 90 37.47 -5.59 -15.21
C GLY A 90 36.66 -6.78 -14.69
N SER A 91 35.57 -7.16 -15.36
CA SER A 91 34.65 -8.22 -14.91
C SER A 91 33.92 -8.88 -16.09
N ASP A 92 33.17 -9.94 -15.82
CA ASP A 92 32.22 -10.45 -16.82
C ASP A 92 31.00 -9.52 -17.02
N ALA A 93 30.26 -9.75 -18.12
CA ALA A 93 29.07 -9.01 -18.51
C ALA A 93 27.97 -9.00 -17.44
N LYS A 94 27.86 -10.11 -16.71
CA LYS A 94 26.88 -10.29 -15.64
C LYS A 94 27.19 -9.36 -14.47
N THR A 95 28.43 -9.37 -14.01
CA THR A 95 28.93 -8.52 -12.91
C THR A 95 28.79 -7.04 -13.25
N ALA A 96 29.10 -6.64 -14.49
CA ALA A 96 28.92 -5.25 -14.93
C ALA A 96 27.44 -4.81 -14.89
N SER A 97 26.53 -5.70 -15.30
CA SER A 97 25.08 -5.43 -15.26
C SER A 97 24.54 -5.39 -13.83
N GLU A 98 24.97 -6.30 -12.97
CA GLU A 98 24.61 -6.33 -11.54
C GLU A 98 25.06 -5.06 -10.82
N ALA A 99 26.26 -4.55 -11.13
CA ALA A 99 26.75 -3.29 -10.57
C ALA A 99 25.88 -2.08 -10.99
N ILE A 100 25.49 -1.99 -12.27
CA ILE A 100 24.59 -0.93 -12.75
C ILE A 100 23.21 -1.05 -12.09
N GLN A 101 22.69 -2.26 -11.94
CA GLN A 101 21.42 -2.52 -11.27
C GLN A 101 21.48 -2.10 -9.78
N ALA A 102 22.58 -2.41 -9.10
CA ALA A 102 22.79 -2.04 -7.71
C ALA A 102 22.82 -0.50 -7.54
N ASP A 103 23.57 0.21 -8.39
CA ASP A 103 23.62 1.67 -8.40
C ASP A 103 22.21 2.28 -8.61
N ALA A 104 21.37 1.63 -9.43
CA ALA A 104 20.03 2.09 -9.77
C ALA A 104 18.94 1.72 -8.73
N THR A 105 19.26 0.98 -7.68
CA THR A 105 18.26 0.45 -6.73
C THR A 105 17.60 1.56 -5.90
N THR A 106 18.35 2.60 -5.55
CA THR A 106 17.87 3.68 -4.66
C THR A 106 17.56 4.97 -5.40
N SER A 107 18.30 5.27 -6.46
CA SER A 107 18.15 6.49 -7.25
C SER A 107 18.63 6.25 -8.68
N VAL A 108 18.31 7.18 -9.58
CA VAL A 108 18.83 7.15 -10.94
C VAL A 108 20.34 7.41 -10.89
N PRO A 109 21.19 6.50 -11.44
CA PRO A 109 22.62 6.73 -11.45
C PRO A 109 22.99 7.97 -12.27
N SER A 110 23.95 8.76 -11.82
CA SER A 110 24.34 10.02 -12.47
C SER A 110 24.90 9.85 -13.90
N TYR A 111 25.42 8.66 -14.23
CA TYR A 111 25.91 8.33 -15.56
C TYR A 111 24.79 7.91 -16.54
N ALA A 112 23.58 7.63 -16.04
CA ALA A 112 22.47 7.16 -16.85
C ALA A 112 21.86 8.31 -17.64
N LYS A 113 21.79 8.18 -18.98
CA LYS A 113 21.23 9.23 -19.85
C LYS A 113 19.79 8.87 -20.22
N VAL A 114 18.83 9.73 -19.86
CA VAL A 114 17.40 9.51 -20.16
C VAL A 114 17.19 9.39 -21.68
N ILE A 115 16.41 8.39 -22.11
CA ILE A 115 15.99 8.25 -23.51
C ILE A 115 14.49 8.58 -23.62
N ASN A 116 13.64 7.87 -22.87
CA ASN A 116 12.19 8.00 -22.93
C ASN A 116 11.54 7.46 -21.65
N SER A 117 10.32 7.90 -21.37
CA SER A 117 9.49 7.39 -20.28
C SER A 117 8.13 6.95 -20.80
N GLN A 118 7.56 5.89 -20.23
CA GLN A 118 6.26 5.34 -20.61
C GLN A 118 5.49 4.91 -19.36
N VAL A 119 4.16 5.02 -19.40
CA VAL A 119 3.28 4.61 -18.29
C VAL A 119 2.54 3.34 -18.68
N THR A 120 2.54 2.35 -17.80
CA THR A 120 1.85 1.07 -18.00
C THR A 120 0.34 1.26 -18.09
N SER A 121 -0.30 0.62 -19.06
CA SER A 121 -1.76 0.68 -19.28
C SER A 121 -2.31 -0.65 -19.82
N GLY A 122 -3.64 -0.80 -19.85
CA GLY A 122 -4.29 -2.00 -20.36
C GLY A 122 -3.95 -3.23 -19.51
N GLN A 123 -3.16 -4.15 -20.07
CA GLN A 123 -2.65 -5.36 -19.42
C GLN A 123 -1.35 -5.10 -18.63
N GLY A 124 -1.20 -3.92 -18.02
CA GLY A 124 0.01 -3.53 -17.31
C GLY A 124 1.18 -3.26 -18.25
N GLN A 125 0.92 -2.82 -19.48
CA GLN A 125 1.92 -2.76 -20.54
C GLN A 125 2.45 -1.35 -20.81
N ALA A 126 3.76 -1.22 -21.00
CA ALA A 126 4.42 -0.02 -21.52
C ALA A 126 5.37 -0.39 -22.66
N HIS A 127 5.28 0.32 -23.79
CA HIS A 127 5.99 -0.02 -25.02
C HIS A 127 7.10 0.99 -25.34
N PHE A 128 8.33 0.50 -25.48
CA PHE A 128 9.50 1.27 -25.91
C PHE A 128 9.91 0.80 -27.29
N ASN A 129 9.52 1.58 -28.31
CA ASN A 129 9.76 1.21 -29.71
C ASN A 129 11.09 1.77 -30.22
N ASN A 130 11.68 1.07 -31.19
CA ASN A 130 12.84 1.51 -31.96
C ASN A 130 14.10 1.82 -31.12
N LEU A 131 14.36 1.03 -30.08
CA LEU A 131 15.61 1.13 -29.32
C LEU A 131 16.78 0.59 -30.15
N GLY A 132 17.83 1.40 -30.34
CA GLY A 132 18.99 1.03 -31.16
C GLY A 132 19.75 -0.18 -30.60
N ILE A 133 20.08 -1.15 -31.45
CA ILE A 133 20.91 -2.30 -31.06
C ILE A 133 22.37 -1.87 -30.86
N LYS A 134 22.87 -0.97 -31.74
CA LYS A 134 24.20 -0.35 -31.64
C LYS A 134 24.08 1.17 -31.61
N ASN A 135 25.04 1.83 -30.96
CA ASN A 135 25.21 3.28 -31.05
C ASN A 135 25.98 3.70 -32.32
N THR A 136 26.13 5.01 -32.48
CA THR A 136 26.88 5.65 -33.59
C THR A 136 28.37 5.27 -33.62
N SER A 137 28.93 4.80 -32.50
CA SER A 137 30.31 4.28 -32.41
C SER A 137 30.39 2.77 -32.68
N ASN A 138 29.32 2.17 -33.21
CA ASN A 138 29.21 0.74 -33.52
C ASN A 138 29.37 -0.18 -32.30
N ARG A 139 29.14 0.32 -31.07
CA ARG A 139 29.07 -0.51 -29.87
C ARG A 139 27.63 -0.93 -29.60
N TYR A 140 27.44 -2.15 -29.12
CA TYR A 140 26.13 -2.57 -28.65
C TYR A 140 25.64 -1.72 -27.49
N ASN A 141 24.40 -1.27 -27.55
CA ASN A 141 23.78 -0.47 -26.50
C ASN A 141 23.45 -1.31 -25.28
N VAL A 142 23.52 -0.68 -24.11
CA VAL A 142 23.04 -1.25 -22.86
C VAL A 142 22.04 -0.30 -22.24
N TYR A 143 20.84 -0.82 -22.00
CA TYR A 143 19.71 -0.05 -21.49
C TYR A 143 19.41 -0.41 -20.05
N LEU A 144 19.09 0.61 -19.25
CA LEU A 144 18.56 0.47 -17.90
C LEU A 144 17.08 0.87 -17.91
N PHE A 145 16.19 -0.05 -17.56
CA PHE A 145 14.77 0.23 -17.34
C PHE A 145 14.54 0.37 -15.84
N LEU A 146 14.02 1.52 -15.43
CA LEU A 146 13.77 1.84 -14.04
C LEU A 146 12.32 2.27 -13.85
N GLU A 147 11.63 1.71 -12.87
CA GLU A 147 10.33 2.21 -12.43
C GLU A 147 10.54 3.52 -11.67
N THR A 148 10.21 4.65 -12.29
CA THR A 148 10.39 5.99 -11.73
C THR A 148 9.19 6.43 -10.90
N LYS A 149 7.99 5.95 -11.21
CA LYS A 149 6.77 6.21 -10.41
C LYS A 149 5.93 4.97 -10.24
N THR A 150 5.32 4.83 -9.07
CA THR A 150 4.30 3.81 -8.78
C THR A 150 2.91 4.42 -8.91
N PRO A 151 1.87 3.62 -9.20
CA PRO A 151 0.50 4.10 -9.22
C PRO A 151 0.03 4.64 -7.87
N ASN A 152 -0.95 5.55 -7.89
CA ASN A 152 -1.51 6.19 -6.69
C ASN A 152 -2.73 5.46 -6.10
N ASN A 153 -3.34 4.55 -6.87
CA ASN A 153 -4.56 3.82 -6.49
C ASN A 153 -4.27 2.50 -5.77
N VAL A 154 -3.00 2.18 -5.52
CA VAL A 154 -2.56 1.01 -4.76
C VAL A 154 -1.23 1.33 -4.07
N THR A 155 -1.07 0.91 -2.82
CA THR A 155 0.17 1.10 -2.06
C THR A 155 1.24 0.07 -2.44
N ILE A 156 2.15 0.42 -3.32
CA ILE A 156 3.29 -0.44 -3.66
C ILE A 156 4.31 -0.45 -2.52
N THR A 157 4.45 -1.58 -1.83
CA THR A 157 5.40 -1.77 -0.71
C THR A 157 6.78 -2.23 -1.17
N LYS A 158 6.89 -2.73 -2.40
CA LYS A 158 8.19 -3.00 -3.03
C LYS A 158 8.13 -2.73 -4.52
N LYS A 159 9.01 -1.84 -4.98
CA LYS A 159 9.20 -1.53 -6.39
C LYS A 159 9.83 -2.70 -7.14
N SER A 160 9.71 -2.65 -8.45
CA SER A 160 10.46 -3.51 -9.34
C SER A 160 11.95 -3.24 -9.24
N ALA A 161 12.71 -4.32 -9.29
CA ALA A 161 14.15 -4.24 -9.45
C ALA A 161 14.47 -3.54 -10.78
N PRO A 162 15.50 -2.67 -10.83
CA PRO A 162 15.99 -2.12 -12.09
C PRO A 162 16.37 -3.25 -13.05
N ILE A 163 16.13 -3.09 -14.35
CA ILE A 163 16.44 -4.11 -15.36
C ILE A 163 17.54 -3.58 -16.27
N VAL A 164 18.64 -4.32 -16.40
CA VAL A 164 19.72 -4.01 -17.34
C VAL A 164 19.60 -4.96 -18.53
N LEU A 165 19.50 -4.38 -19.72
CA LEU A 165 19.34 -5.08 -21.00
C LEU A 165 20.55 -4.76 -21.89
N ALA A 166 21.47 -5.71 -22.01
CA ALA A 166 22.64 -5.58 -22.88
C ALA A 166 22.33 -6.17 -24.26
N MET A 167 22.28 -5.33 -25.29
CA MET A 167 21.98 -5.77 -26.65
C MET A 167 23.19 -6.52 -27.26
N PRO A 168 22.98 -7.40 -28.26
CA PRO A 168 21.69 -7.90 -28.73
C PRO A 168 21.14 -9.02 -27.81
N ILE A 169 19.82 -9.19 -27.83
CA ILE A 169 19.14 -10.29 -27.16
C ILE A 169 18.75 -11.32 -28.20
N TYR A 170 19.08 -12.59 -27.93
CA TYR A 170 18.68 -13.72 -28.77
C TYR A 170 17.55 -14.50 -28.10
N LYS A 171 16.71 -15.17 -28.90
CA LYS A 171 15.63 -16.03 -28.39
C LYS A 171 16.18 -17.26 -27.67
N MET A 172 15.40 -17.82 -26.76
CA MET A 172 15.75 -19.06 -26.06
C MET A 172 15.05 -20.27 -26.71
N ASP A 173 15.69 -21.43 -26.67
CA ASP A 173 15.04 -22.68 -27.05
C ASP A 173 14.21 -23.27 -25.89
N ALA A 174 13.55 -24.39 -26.14
CA ALA A 174 12.74 -25.09 -25.12
C ALA A 174 13.54 -25.58 -23.90
N LYS A 175 14.88 -25.57 -23.97
CA LYS A 175 15.79 -25.93 -22.87
C LYS A 175 16.35 -24.70 -22.15
N GLN A 176 15.88 -23.50 -22.50
CA GLN A 176 16.35 -22.21 -21.97
C GLN A 176 17.81 -21.88 -22.35
N GLU A 177 18.28 -22.41 -23.49
CA GLU A 177 19.57 -22.03 -24.06
C GLU A 177 19.37 -20.96 -25.14
N PHE A 178 20.27 -19.96 -25.19
CA PHE A 178 20.22 -18.95 -26.24
C PHE A 178 20.47 -19.56 -27.62
N THR A 179 19.59 -19.22 -28.56
CA THR A 179 19.72 -19.52 -30.00
C THR A 179 20.53 -18.44 -30.72
N ASP A 180 20.76 -18.62 -32.02
CA ASP A 180 21.32 -17.57 -32.88
C ASP A 180 20.22 -16.66 -33.49
N GLU A 181 18.95 -16.87 -33.14
CA GLU A 181 17.83 -16.05 -33.62
C GLU A 181 17.72 -14.76 -32.80
N LEU A 182 17.87 -13.62 -33.48
CA LEU A 182 17.75 -12.31 -32.85
C LEU A 182 16.33 -12.06 -32.35
N ASN A 183 16.21 -11.57 -31.12
CA ASN A 183 14.95 -11.12 -30.57
C ASN A 183 14.82 -9.59 -30.73
N THR A 184 13.95 -9.16 -31.64
CA THR A 184 13.63 -7.75 -31.89
C THR A 184 12.33 -7.29 -31.22
N ASP A 185 11.59 -8.19 -30.55
CA ASP A 185 10.40 -7.89 -29.75
C ASP A 185 10.56 -8.47 -28.35
N ILE A 186 11.24 -7.70 -27.49
CA ILE A 186 11.71 -8.16 -26.19
C ILE A 186 10.64 -7.91 -25.14
N GLN A 187 10.26 -8.95 -24.40
CA GLN A 187 9.26 -8.91 -23.35
C GLN A 187 9.94 -8.98 -21.97
N LEU A 188 9.64 -8.00 -21.10
CA LEU A 188 10.17 -7.91 -19.74
C LEU A 188 9.03 -7.89 -18.71
N TYR A 189 9.22 -8.56 -17.57
CA TYR A 189 8.20 -8.72 -16.53
C TYR A 189 8.68 -8.21 -15.16
N PRO A 190 8.77 -6.88 -14.97
CA PRO A 190 9.07 -6.27 -13.68
C PRO A 190 7.94 -6.51 -12.66
N LYS A 191 8.33 -6.79 -11.41
CA LYS A 191 7.43 -7.27 -10.34
C LYS A 191 7.31 -6.22 -9.22
N ASN A 192 6.10 -5.94 -8.75
CA ASN A 192 5.85 -5.18 -7.52
C ASN A 192 5.21 -6.06 -6.45
N GLU A 193 5.38 -5.65 -5.21
CA GLU A 193 4.61 -6.16 -4.07
C GLU A 193 3.70 -5.04 -3.56
N THR A 194 2.49 -5.43 -3.18
CA THR A 194 1.55 -4.61 -2.41
C THR A 194 1.11 -5.41 -1.19
N ALA A 195 0.65 -4.72 -0.17
CA ALA A 195 0.07 -5.36 1.01
C ALA A 195 -1.28 -4.74 1.35
N THR A 196 -2.14 -5.53 1.98
CA THR A 196 -3.48 -5.09 2.39
C THR A 196 -3.40 -4.34 3.71
N ASP A 197 -3.96 -3.14 3.74
CA ASP A 197 -4.13 -2.38 4.98
C ASP A 197 -5.19 -3.02 5.87
N LYS A 198 -5.03 -2.91 7.19
CA LYS A 198 -5.89 -3.61 8.15
C LYS A 198 -6.35 -2.70 9.27
N LYS A 199 -7.65 -2.73 9.57
CA LYS A 199 -8.23 -2.12 10.76
C LYS A 199 -8.78 -3.20 11.70
N GLU A 200 -8.46 -3.08 12.98
CA GLU A 200 -8.81 -4.07 14.01
C GLU A 200 -9.52 -3.36 15.17
N PHE A 201 -10.60 -3.95 15.67
CA PHE A 201 -11.24 -3.58 16.93
C PHE A 201 -10.72 -4.52 18.02
N THR A 202 -9.69 -4.09 18.75
CA THR A 202 -8.79 -5.00 19.49
C THR A 202 -9.35 -5.49 20.82
N ASN A 203 -10.26 -4.76 21.45
CA ASN A 203 -10.97 -5.18 22.67
C ASN A 203 -12.43 -5.61 22.38
N VAL A 204 -12.76 -5.97 21.14
CA VAL A 204 -14.10 -6.46 20.79
C VAL A 204 -14.55 -7.65 21.65
N GLY A 205 -13.62 -8.50 22.09
CA GLY A 205 -13.90 -9.64 22.97
C GLY A 205 -14.30 -9.27 24.40
N SER A 206 -14.21 -8.00 24.78
CA SER A 206 -14.70 -7.49 26.07
C SER A 206 -16.19 -7.14 26.05
N PHE A 207 -16.85 -7.27 24.89
CA PHE A 207 -18.25 -6.93 24.69
C PHE A 207 -19.05 -8.16 24.26
N ASP A 208 -20.31 -8.21 24.69
CA ASP A 208 -21.24 -9.23 24.23
C ASP A 208 -21.50 -9.06 22.73
N GLN A 209 -21.51 -10.17 21.99
CA GLN A 209 -21.83 -10.16 20.57
C GLN A 209 -23.31 -10.47 20.36
N VAL A 210 -23.97 -9.62 19.60
CA VAL A 210 -25.38 -9.79 19.23
C VAL A 210 -25.46 -10.10 17.74
N LYS A 211 -26.29 -11.10 17.40
CA LYS A 211 -26.61 -11.45 16.03
C LYS A 211 -28.00 -10.90 15.68
N GLY A 212 -28.03 -9.92 14.77
CA GLY A 212 -29.26 -9.37 14.20
C GLY A 212 -29.32 -9.67 12.71
N GLY A 213 -30.21 -10.57 12.30
CA GLY A 213 -30.25 -11.05 10.91
C GLY A 213 -28.90 -11.67 10.49
N ASP A 214 -28.35 -11.18 9.37
CA ASP A 214 -27.06 -11.63 8.82
C ASP A 214 -25.85 -10.89 9.40
N GLN A 215 -26.07 -9.93 10.30
CA GLN A 215 -25.01 -9.09 10.86
C GLN A 215 -24.72 -9.44 12.32
N THR A 216 -23.44 -9.47 12.67
CA THR A 216 -22.97 -9.59 14.05
C THR A 216 -22.31 -8.27 14.45
N PHE A 217 -22.63 -7.80 15.65
CA PHE A 217 -22.09 -6.56 16.21
C PHE A 217 -21.78 -6.70 17.70
N ALA A 218 -20.87 -5.88 18.19
CA ALA A 218 -20.60 -5.77 19.62
C ALA A 218 -21.63 -4.86 20.30
N ASN A 219 -22.26 -5.36 21.36
CA ASN A 219 -23.18 -4.59 22.18
C ASN A 219 -22.38 -3.70 23.15
N VAL A 220 -22.54 -2.39 23.00
CA VAL A 220 -21.81 -1.36 23.74
C VAL A 220 -22.81 -0.39 24.38
N THR A 221 -22.39 0.31 25.42
CA THR A 221 -23.13 1.38 26.08
C THR A 221 -22.45 2.72 25.86
N THR A 222 -23.19 3.82 26.03
CA THR A 222 -22.59 5.16 25.97
C THR A 222 -21.44 5.28 26.97
N GLY A 223 -20.33 5.86 26.54
CA GLY A 223 -19.13 6.02 27.35
C GLY A 223 -18.12 4.89 27.23
N ASP A 224 -18.51 3.73 26.69
CA ASP A 224 -17.61 2.60 26.45
C ASP A 224 -16.43 2.98 25.56
N ILE A 225 -15.28 2.40 25.88
CA ILE A 225 -14.02 2.66 25.19
C ILE A 225 -13.72 1.52 24.22
N LEU A 226 -13.53 1.89 22.96
CA LEU A 226 -13.33 0.98 21.84
C LEU A 226 -11.90 1.16 21.32
N ASN A 227 -11.04 0.17 21.56
CA ASN A 227 -9.64 0.22 21.14
C ASN A 227 -9.52 -0.20 19.68
N TYR A 228 -8.94 0.68 18.86
CA TYR A 228 -8.67 0.41 17.46
C TYR A 228 -7.17 0.37 17.19
N LYS A 229 -6.79 -0.57 16.32
CA LYS A 229 -5.47 -0.66 15.73
C LYS A 229 -5.60 -0.59 14.21
N LEU A 230 -4.91 0.36 13.60
CA LEU A 230 -4.82 0.51 12.15
C LEU A 230 -3.40 0.18 11.70
N THR A 231 -3.25 -0.74 10.77
CA THR A 231 -1.98 -1.10 10.12
C THR A 231 -2.05 -0.60 8.68
N VAL A 232 -1.26 0.42 8.38
CA VAL A 232 -1.19 1.07 7.07
C VAL A 232 0.16 0.78 6.44
N ASN A 233 0.16 0.27 5.22
CA ASN A 233 1.36 0.05 4.44
C ASN A 233 1.85 1.38 3.87
N ILE A 234 3.16 1.58 3.85
CA ILE A 234 3.80 2.80 3.37
C ILE A 234 4.45 2.53 2.00
N PRO A 235 4.23 3.40 0.99
CA PRO A 235 4.83 3.23 -0.33
C PRO A 235 6.35 3.08 -0.28
N ALA A 236 6.91 2.23 -1.13
CA ALA A 236 8.36 2.00 -1.25
C ALA A 236 9.15 3.24 -1.71
N ASN A 237 8.47 4.21 -2.31
CA ASN A 237 9.00 5.50 -2.76
C ASN A 237 8.55 6.66 -1.87
N ILE A 238 8.12 6.40 -0.63
CA ILE A 238 7.82 7.46 0.34
C ILE A 238 9.07 8.34 0.52
N GLY A 239 8.95 9.63 0.21
CA GLY A 239 10.06 10.59 0.26
C GLY A 239 10.77 10.89 -1.06
N ASP A 240 10.45 10.18 -2.14
CA ASP A 240 10.75 10.65 -3.49
C ASP A 240 9.69 11.70 -3.89
N ALA A 241 10.04 12.98 -3.80
CA ALA A 241 9.12 14.08 -4.09
C ALA A 241 8.63 14.12 -5.55
N SER A 242 9.29 13.40 -6.47
CA SER A 242 8.85 13.26 -7.86
C SER A 242 7.79 12.16 -8.05
N ALA A 243 7.67 11.25 -7.07
CA ALA A 243 6.76 10.12 -7.10
C ALA A 243 5.63 10.24 -6.06
N VAL A 244 5.93 10.62 -4.82
CA VAL A 244 4.96 10.80 -3.73
C VAL A 244 5.12 12.18 -3.11
N THR A 245 4.05 12.96 -3.22
CA THR A 245 3.92 14.36 -2.78
C THR A 245 3.00 14.52 -1.57
N SER A 246 2.10 13.56 -1.34
CA SER A 246 1.27 13.48 -0.13
C SER A 246 0.90 12.04 0.20
N PHE A 247 0.82 11.74 1.49
CA PHE A 247 0.30 10.47 2.01
C PHE A 247 -0.54 10.75 3.25
N LYS A 248 -1.86 10.55 3.12
CA LYS A 248 -2.83 10.81 4.20
C LYS A 248 -3.48 9.53 4.67
N ILE A 249 -3.75 9.47 5.96
CA ILE A 249 -4.48 8.38 6.62
C ILE A 249 -5.72 8.99 7.25
N HIS A 250 -6.89 8.51 6.86
CA HIS A 250 -8.17 9.00 7.36
C HIS A 250 -8.82 7.98 8.28
N ASP A 251 -9.40 8.46 9.37
CA ASP A 251 -10.34 7.73 10.21
C ASP A 251 -11.68 8.50 10.19
N LYS A 252 -12.74 7.81 9.77
CA LYS A 252 -14.06 8.38 9.50
C LYS A 252 -15.13 7.53 10.21
N PRO A 253 -15.35 7.75 11.51
CA PRO A 253 -16.40 7.08 12.25
C PRO A 253 -17.78 7.54 11.81
N SER A 254 -18.79 6.70 12.03
CA SER A 254 -20.20 7.11 11.96
C SER A 254 -20.57 8.05 13.11
N VAL A 255 -21.67 8.79 12.93
CA VAL A 255 -22.24 9.65 13.97
C VAL A 255 -22.57 8.81 15.20
N GLY A 256 -22.10 9.24 16.38
CA GLY A 256 -22.23 8.46 17.60
C GLY A 256 -20.91 7.86 18.08
N LEU A 257 -19.86 7.84 17.26
CA LEU A 257 -18.51 7.46 17.64
C LEU A 257 -17.56 8.67 17.57
N ALA A 258 -16.71 8.85 18.58
CA ALA A 258 -15.71 9.90 18.59
C ALA A 258 -14.38 9.47 19.21
N LEU A 259 -13.29 10.03 18.71
CA LEU A 259 -11.93 9.81 19.20
C LEU A 259 -11.82 10.28 20.65
N LYS A 260 -11.48 9.35 21.54
CA LYS A 260 -11.29 9.61 22.96
C LYS A 260 -10.05 10.47 23.17
N GLY A 261 -10.22 11.59 23.87
CA GLY A 261 -9.11 12.45 24.30
C GLY A 261 -8.29 13.10 23.18
N LYS A 262 -8.73 12.96 21.91
CA LYS A 262 -7.95 13.36 20.72
C LYS A 262 -6.55 12.76 20.65
N THR A 263 -6.34 11.57 21.22
CA THR A 263 -5.03 10.91 21.25
C THR A 263 -4.93 9.80 20.23
N VAL A 264 -3.90 9.85 19.38
CA VAL A 264 -3.54 8.78 18.42
C VAL A 264 -2.05 8.50 18.54
N LYS A 265 -1.66 7.26 18.82
CA LYS A 265 -0.27 6.83 18.79
C LYS A 265 0.09 6.37 17.38
N VAL A 266 0.99 7.09 16.70
CA VAL A 266 1.38 6.85 15.30
C VAL A 266 2.77 6.21 15.24
N GLY A 267 2.87 4.92 15.52
CA GLY A 267 4.17 4.23 15.62
C GLY A 267 5.15 4.94 16.55
N ASP A 268 6.37 5.18 16.05
CA ASP A 268 7.43 5.97 16.69
C ASP A 268 7.54 7.41 16.11
N LEU A 269 6.56 7.81 15.29
CA LEU A 269 6.49 9.14 14.70
C LEU A 269 5.98 10.15 15.73
N LYS A 270 6.44 11.40 15.60
CA LYS A 270 6.08 12.51 16.47
C LYS A 270 5.27 13.56 15.72
N GLU A 271 4.14 13.94 16.29
CA GLU A 271 3.31 15.04 15.78
C GLU A 271 4.12 16.34 15.69
N GLY A 272 3.94 17.09 14.62
CA GLY A 272 4.66 18.33 14.35
C GLY A 272 6.02 18.12 13.70
N ASP A 273 6.70 16.99 13.92
CA ASP A 273 8.00 16.68 13.29
C ASP A 273 7.84 15.75 12.08
N ASP A 274 7.08 14.67 12.26
CA ASP A 274 6.93 13.59 11.29
C ASP A 274 5.56 13.58 10.59
N TYR A 275 4.54 14.17 11.20
CA TYR A 275 3.20 14.28 10.65
C TYR A 275 2.43 15.46 11.24
N THR A 276 1.31 15.81 10.64
CA THR A 276 0.28 16.66 11.25
C THR A 276 -1.02 15.89 11.37
N ILE A 277 -1.85 16.21 12.37
CA ILE A 277 -3.16 15.58 12.55
C ILE A 277 -4.25 16.65 12.63
N ALA A 278 -5.36 16.40 11.92
CA ALA A 278 -6.57 17.22 11.98
C ALA A 278 -7.72 16.35 12.50
N TYR A 279 -8.53 16.89 13.41
CA TYR A 279 -9.68 16.19 13.99
C TYR A 279 -10.98 16.75 13.43
N ALA A 280 -11.86 15.87 12.95
CA ALA A 280 -13.15 16.27 12.39
C ALA A 280 -14.15 15.13 12.52
N ASN A 281 -15.42 15.46 12.80
CA ASN A 281 -16.55 14.52 12.80
C ASN A 281 -16.30 13.25 13.62
N GLY A 282 -15.71 13.40 14.81
CA GLY A 282 -15.35 12.29 15.68
C GLY A 282 -14.09 11.52 15.26
N GLY A 283 -13.62 11.65 14.03
CA GLY A 283 -12.40 10.98 13.53
C GLY A 283 -11.20 11.91 13.42
N PHE A 284 -10.26 11.52 12.56
CA PHE A 284 -9.04 12.27 12.30
C PHE A 284 -8.49 12.07 10.88
N THR A 285 -7.58 12.95 10.48
CA THR A 285 -6.75 12.80 9.29
C THR A 285 -5.31 13.08 9.67
N ILE A 286 -4.43 12.11 9.41
CA ILE A 286 -2.98 12.26 9.54
C ILE A 286 -2.42 12.55 8.16
N ASP A 287 -1.56 13.57 8.06
CA ASP A 287 -0.78 13.89 6.87
C ASP A 287 0.70 13.72 7.19
N LEU A 288 1.36 12.76 6.53
CA LEU A 288 2.76 12.45 6.78
C LEU A 288 3.69 13.50 6.15
N LYS A 289 4.69 13.95 6.91
CA LYS A 289 5.73 14.85 6.42
C LYS A 289 6.77 14.05 5.67
N LEU A 290 6.64 14.00 4.34
CA LEU A 290 7.50 13.18 3.47
C LEU A 290 8.98 13.58 3.47
N THR A 291 9.31 14.75 4.01
CA THR A 291 10.69 15.20 4.22
C THR A 291 11.34 14.61 5.47
N SER A 292 10.57 14.08 6.43
CA SER A 292 11.09 13.46 7.66
C SER A 292 11.89 12.19 7.35
N ASP A 293 13.06 12.07 7.97
CA ASP A 293 13.91 10.87 7.85
C ASP A 293 13.26 9.63 8.46
N LYS A 294 12.45 9.79 9.52
CA LYS A 294 11.67 8.68 10.09
C LYS A 294 10.58 8.21 9.14
N VAL A 295 9.90 9.14 8.45
CA VAL A 295 8.89 8.80 7.44
C VAL A 295 9.53 8.12 6.24
N LYS A 296 10.66 8.63 5.74
CA LYS A 296 11.44 7.99 4.67
C LYS A 296 11.91 6.58 5.07
N ALA A 297 12.32 6.39 6.31
CA ALA A 297 12.75 5.09 6.81
C ALA A 297 11.62 4.05 6.79
N LEU A 298 10.34 4.47 6.79
CA LEU A 298 9.19 3.58 6.67
C LEU A 298 8.92 3.11 5.22
N ALA A 299 9.73 3.48 4.23
CA ALA A 299 9.56 3.04 2.85
C ALA A 299 9.35 1.52 2.74
N GLY A 300 8.19 1.11 2.22
CA GLY A 300 7.82 -0.29 2.04
C GLY A 300 7.43 -1.03 3.33
N GLN A 301 7.39 -0.36 4.47
CA GLN A 301 7.05 -0.94 5.77
C GLN A 301 5.60 -0.67 6.15
N ALA A 302 5.11 -1.37 7.18
CA ALA A 302 3.81 -1.08 7.79
C ALA A 302 3.96 -0.11 8.96
N LEU A 303 3.14 0.95 8.97
CA LEU A 303 2.95 1.88 10.07
C LEU A 303 1.72 1.46 10.89
N VAL A 304 1.88 1.35 12.21
CA VAL A 304 0.80 0.98 13.12
C VAL A 304 0.33 2.19 13.91
N LEU A 305 -0.98 2.45 13.87
CA LEU A 305 -1.66 3.45 14.66
C LEU A 305 -2.53 2.78 15.72
N ASN A 306 -2.48 3.27 16.96
CA ASN A 306 -3.37 2.81 18.03
C ASN A 306 -4.11 4.02 18.60
N TYR A 307 -5.41 3.88 18.79
CA TYR A 307 -6.27 4.95 19.28
C TYR A 307 -7.56 4.38 19.85
N ASP A 308 -8.18 5.17 20.71
CA ASP A 308 -9.41 4.81 21.39
C ASP A 308 -10.55 5.65 20.84
N MET A 309 -11.64 5.00 20.48
CA MET A 309 -12.91 5.65 20.22
C MET A 309 -13.81 5.49 21.45
N GLN A 310 -14.81 6.35 21.56
CA GLN A 310 -15.84 6.27 22.58
C GLN A 310 -17.22 6.34 21.92
N LEU A 311 -18.16 5.53 22.40
CA LEU A 311 -19.57 5.70 22.05
C LEU A 311 -20.12 6.94 22.74
N THR A 312 -20.62 7.87 21.97
CA THR A 312 -21.10 9.17 22.44
C THR A 312 -22.60 9.16 22.73
N ALA A 313 -23.04 10.13 23.51
CA ALA A 313 -24.44 10.46 23.78
C ALA A 313 -25.32 10.69 22.53
N GLU A 314 -24.70 10.98 21.38
CA GLU A 314 -25.38 11.32 20.13
C GLU A 314 -25.66 10.10 19.25
N VAL A 315 -25.30 8.89 19.71
CA VAL A 315 -25.55 7.63 19.01
C VAL A 315 -27.03 7.46 18.68
N ASN A 316 -27.31 6.98 17.47
CA ASN A 316 -28.63 6.48 17.11
C ASN A 316 -28.72 5.00 17.48
N PRO A 317 -29.55 4.58 18.47
CA PRO A 317 -29.68 3.18 18.87
C PRO A 317 -30.32 2.30 17.78
N ASP A 318 -30.96 2.89 16.77
CA ASP A 318 -31.56 2.15 15.65
C ASP A 318 -30.53 1.81 14.54
N GLU A 319 -29.28 2.26 14.67
CA GLU A 319 -28.23 2.09 13.66
C GLU A 319 -26.97 1.45 14.25
N LEU A 320 -26.34 0.58 13.44
CA LEU A 320 -25.01 0.06 13.74
C LEU A 320 -23.94 1.08 13.39
N GLN A 321 -23.03 1.27 14.33
CA GLN A 321 -21.96 2.23 14.23
C GLN A 321 -20.69 1.56 13.73
N ASN A 322 -20.02 2.22 12.79
CA ASN A 322 -18.83 1.71 12.13
C ASN A 322 -17.73 2.74 12.23
N ASN A 323 -16.50 2.27 12.44
CA ASN A 323 -15.33 3.10 12.30
C ASN A 323 -14.59 2.79 11.00
N LYS A 324 -14.73 3.63 9.97
CA LYS A 324 -14.06 3.44 8.67
C LYS A 324 -12.68 4.07 8.66
N ALA A 325 -11.78 3.55 7.83
CA ALA A 325 -10.49 4.17 7.58
C ALA A 325 -10.13 4.06 6.10
N SER A 326 -9.26 4.93 5.64
CA SER A 326 -8.77 4.94 4.27
C SER A 326 -7.39 5.58 4.19
N VAL A 327 -6.69 5.34 3.08
CA VAL A 327 -5.43 6.01 2.76
C VAL A 327 -5.54 6.77 1.44
N GLN A 328 -4.76 7.84 1.32
CA GLN A 328 -4.75 8.67 0.12
C GLN A 328 -3.31 8.99 -0.28
N ILE A 329 -2.96 8.67 -1.53
CA ILE A 329 -1.65 8.96 -2.12
C ILE A 329 -1.81 10.07 -3.15
N ASN A 330 -1.00 11.13 -3.10
CA ASN A 330 -0.99 12.20 -4.10
C ASN A 330 -2.37 12.87 -4.32
N ASN A 331 -3.21 12.93 -3.29
CA ASN A 331 -4.61 13.37 -3.38
C ASN A 331 -5.45 12.62 -4.43
N ALA A 332 -5.07 11.39 -4.81
CA ALA A 332 -5.91 10.49 -5.61
C ALA A 332 -7.17 10.06 -4.82
N PRO A 333 -8.13 9.34 -5.42
CA PRO A 333 -9.23 8.77 -4.65
C PRO A 333 -8.75 7.95 -3.46
N GLU A 334 -9.50 8.02 -2.36
CA GLU A 334 -9.18 7.27 -1.15
C GLU A 334 -9.28 5.76 -1.38
N GLN A 335 -8.31 5.02 -0.84
CA GLN A 335 -8.28 3.57 -0.81
C GLN A 335 -8.90 3.14 0.53
N GLU A 336 -10.13 2.64 0.49
CA GLU A 336 -10.88 2.24 1.67
C GLU A 336 -10.29 0.98 2.33
N ILE A 337 -10.25 0.98 3.66
CA ILE A 337 -9.84 -0.14 4.48
C ILE A 337 -11.09 -0.80 5.05
N THR A 338 -11.22 -2.11 4.88
CA THR A 338 -12.36 -2.88 5.40
C THR A 338 -12.55 -2.61 6.89
N PRO A 339 -13.72 -2.09 7.32
CA PRO A 339 -13.96 -1.82 8.73
C PRO A 339 -14.07 -3.15 9.51
N PRO A 340 -13.67 -3.16 10.79
CA PRO A 340 -13.87 -4.32 11.65
C PRO A 340 -15.35 -4.45 12.05
N MET A 341 -15.66 -5.41 12.93
CA MET A 341 -17.00 -5.62 13.46
C MET A 341 -17.64 -4.29 13.94
N PRO A 342 -18.88 -3.98 13.51
CA PRO A 342 -19.60 -2.80 13.97
C PRO A 342 -19.99 -2.91 15.44
N VAL A 343 -20.39 -1.78 16.02
CA VAL A 343 -20.93 -1.70 17.37
C VAL A 343 -22.38 -1.22 17.35
N GLY A 344 -23.17 -1.62 18.34
CA GLY A 344 -24.55 -1.19 18.50
C GLY A 344 -24.92 -1.04 19.97
N THR A 345 -25.92 -0.22 20.26
CA THR A 345 -26.49 -0.04 21.60
C THR A 345 -27.99 -0.18 21.53
N GLY A 346 -28.61 -0.65 22.62
CA GLY A 346 -30.06 -0.63 22.76
C GLY A 346 -30.60 0.76 23.07
N GLY A 347 -31.88 0.96 22.78
CA GLY A 347 -32.67 2.12 23.19
C GLY A 347 -34.13 1.74 23.36
N TYR A 348 -34.89 2.56 24.08
CA TYR A 348 -36.34 2.36 24.20
C TYR A 348 -37.08 3.69 24.28
N LYS A 349 -38.27 3.74 23.66
CA LYS A 349 -39.15 4.92 23.66
C LYS A 349 -40.46 4.63 24.36
N PHE A 350 -40.74 5.37 25.43
CA PHE A 350 -42.02 5.30 26.14
C PHE A 350 -42.91 6.49 25.74
N ILE A 351 -44.21 6.24 25.52
CA ILE A 351 -45.22 7.29 25.31
C ILE A 351 -46.28 7.14 26.39
N LYS A 352 -46.28 8.02 27.41
CA LYS A 352 -47.28 7.98 28.47
C LYS A 352 -48.60 8.58 27.97
N LYS A 353 -49.66 7.78 28.05
CA LYS A 353 -51.02 8.18 27.68
C LYS A 353 -51.98 8.08 28.85
N ASP A 354 -53.04 8.87 28.76
CA ASP A 354 -54.26 8.71 29.53
C ASP A 354 -55.06 7.51 29.00
N ALA A 355 -55.53 6.65 29.89
CA ALA A 355 -56.13 5.37 29.51
C ALA A 355 -57.54 5.51 28.91
N GLN A 356 -58.25 6.60 29.21
CA GLN A 356 -59.63 6.81 28.75
C GLN A 356 -59.67 7.60 27.45
N THR A 357 -58.80 8.61 27.32
CA THR A 357 -58.80 9.57 26.22
C THR A 357 -57.73 9.29 25.17
N GLY A 358 -56.71 8.49 25.50
CA GLY A 358 -55.56 8.21 24.63
C GLY A 358 -54.60 9.39 24.44
N LYS A 359 -54.85 10.54 25.09
CA LYS A 359 -54.01 11.74 25.01
C LYS A 359 -52.68 11.54 25.73
N THR A 360 -51.63 12.21 25.27
CA THR A 360 -50.31 12.19 25.93
C THR A 360 -50.33 12.94 27.25
N LEU A 361 -49.57 12.44 28.24
CA LEU A 361 -49.42 13.05 29.55
C LEU A 361 -47.99 13.54 29.76
N ALA A 362 -47.83 14.83 30.05
CA ALA A 362 -46.54 15.45 30.40
C ALA A 362 -46.30 15.41 31.93
N GLY A 363 -45.04 15.45 32.35
CA GLY A 363 -44.65 15.52 33.77
C GLY A 363 -44.68 14.20 34.54
N ALA A 364 -44.95 13.06 33.88
CA ALA A 364 -44.82 11.76 34.51
C ALA A 364 -43.34 11.38 34.68
N GLU A 365 -42.97 10.98 35.89
CA GLU A 365 -41.62 10.54 36.25
C GLU A 365 -41.55 9.01 36.28
N PHE A 366 -40.43 8.46 35.80
CA PHE A 366 -40.18 7.03 35.73
C PHE A 366 -38.77 6.71 36.23
N VAL A 367 -38.63 5.53 36.80
CA VAL A 367 -37.34 4.89 37.03
C VAL A 367 -37.27 3.62 36.18
N ILE A 368 -36.10 3.32 35.62
CA ILE A 368 -35.85 2.03 34.96
C ILE A 368 -35.17 1.14 36.00
N ALA A 369 -35.72 -0.03 36.26
CA ALA A 369 -35.17 -0.99 37.21
C ALA A 369 -34.94 -2.34 36.54
N ASP A 370 -34.01 -3.11 37.09
CA ASP A 370 -33.86 -4.52 36.73
C ASP A 370 -35.10 -5.34 37.14
N LYS A 371 -35.11 -6.63 36.77
CA LYS A 371 -36.24 -7.53 37.08
C LYS A 371 -36.50 -7.67 38.59
N THR A 372 -35.48 -7.45 39.43
CA THR A 372 -35.58 -7.58 40.89
C THR A 372 -36.02 -6.28 41.58
N GLN A 373 -36.03 -5.16 40.85
CA GLN A 373 -36.23 -3.80 41.35
C GLN A 373 -35.22 -3.36 42.41
N GLN A 374 -34.06 -4.02 42.47
CA GLN A 374 -32.98 -3.69 43.41
C GLN A 374 -31.97 -2.73 42.78
N HIS A 375 -31.86 -2.72 41.45
CA HIS A 375 -30.94 -1.89 40.70
C HIS A 375 -31.71 -0.98 39.74
N PHE A 376 -31.40 0.31 39.79
CA PHE A 376 -32.00 1.33 38.93
C PHE A 376 -30.98 1.84 37.93
N ALA A 377 -31.41 2.06 36.69
CA ALA A 377 -30.59 2.72 35.69
C ALA A 377 -30.30 4.16 36.15
N GLN A 378 -29.05 4.57 36.01
CA GLN A 378 -28.63 5.94 36.22
C GLN A 378 -28.55 6.63 34.86
N PHE A 379 -28.97 7.89 34.85
CA PHE A 379 -28.95 8.71 33.65
C PHE A 379 -28.05 9.90 33.88
N ALA A 380 -27.32 10.30 32.84
CA ALA A 380 -26.57 11.53 32.86
C ALA A 380 -27.47 12.71 33.25
N SER A 381 -26.93 13.63 34.05
CA SER A 381 -27.65 14.82 34.53
C SER A 381 -28.14 15.73 33.40
N GLN A 382 -27.51 15.65 32.23
CA GLN A 382 -27.89 16.37 31.02
C GLN A 382 -28.38 15.39 29.96
N LYS A 383 -29.43 15.79 29.23
CA LYS A 383 -29.92 15.09 28.04
C LYS A 383 -28.99 15.35 26.85
N ASN A 384 -29.04 14.49 25.84
CA ASN A 384 -28.28 14.71 24.59
C ASN A 384 -28.85 15.90 23.79
N SER A 385 -28.23 16.22 22.65
CA SER A 385 -28.66 17.34 21.80
C SER A 385 -30.10 17.21 21.26
N LYS A 386 -30.66 15.98 21.26
CA LYS A 386 -32.02 15.65 20.85
C LYS A 386 -33.04 15.66 22.01
N GLY A 387 -32.59 15.93 23.24
CA GLY A 387 -33.43 15.93 24.44
C GLY A 387 -33.74 14.52 24.99
N GLU A 388 -32.93 13.53 24.64
CA GLU A 388 -33.06 12.14 25.07
C GLU A 388 -32.25 11.88 26.35
N TYR A 389 -32.75 10.96 27.18
CA TYR A 389 -32.01 10.50 28.37
C TYR A 389 -30.89 9.55 27.95
N ILE A 390 -29.71 9.75 28.52
CA ILE A 390 -28.50 8.97 28.23
C ILE A 390 -28.15 8.17 29.47
N PHE A 391 -27.83 6.89 29.33
CA PHE A 391 -27.29 6.10 30.44
C PHE A 391 -25.98 6.70 30.93
N GLU A 392 -25.82 6.78 32.25
CA GLU A 392 -24.54 7.12 32.86
C GLU A 392 -23.54 5.99 32.61
N ALA A 393 -22.32 6.38 32.22
CA ALA A 393 -21.25 5.47 31.79
C ALA A 393 -20.49 4.83 32.95
#